data_AF-A0A958HY90-F1
#
_entry.id   AF-A0A958HY90-F1
#
_cell.length_a   1.000
_cell.length_b   1.000
_cell.length_c   1.000
_cell.angle_alpha   90.00
_cell.angle_beta   90.00
_cell.angle_gamma   90.00
#
_symmetry.space_group_name_H-M   'P 1'
#
loop_
_entity.id
_entity.type
_entity.pdbx_description
1 polymer ?
#
loop_
_entity_poly.entity_id
_entity_poly.type
_entity_poly.pdbx_seq_one_letter_code
_entity_poly.pdbx_strand_id
1 'polypeptide(L)'
;MAQKAIHSESQKHASVWSAAAAAILAVICLAWWLAYDPTADFAIHVPGMDHAPVIPGSAGHAEVIRIGEFFDSFDGRESTLPGSWPRFRGENFDNINTEKVPLANSWPAGGPEVLWSVALGEGHAAPVVFDGRVYLLDYDEENKADALRCFSLA
;
A
#
# COMPACT_ATOMS: atom_id res chain seq x y z
N MET A 1 62.71 -22.34 30.54
CA MET A 1 61.88 -22.60 29.35
C MET A 1 60.51 -23.22 29.67
N ALA A 2 60.38 -24.11 30.65
CA ALA A 2 59.11 -24.80 30.96
C ALA A 2 57.93 -23.89 31.37
N GLN A 3 58.16 -22.83 32.16
CA GLN A 3 57.09 -21.96 32.66
C GLN A 3 56.38 -21.14 31.56
N LYS A 4 57.08 -20.84 30.45
CA LYS A 4 56.50 -20.13 29.29
C LYS A 4 55.63 -21.05 28.44
N ALA A 5 55.92 -22.35 28.42
CA ALA A 5 55.12 -23.36 27.73
C ALA A 5 53.79 -23.61 28.45
N ILE A 6 53.82 -23.77 29.77
CA ILE A 6 52.62 -23.99 30.60
C ILE A 6 51.64 -22.80 30.51
N HIS A 7 52.16 -21.56 30.51
CA HIS A 7 51.33 -20.37 30.35
C HIS A 7 50.71 -20.26 28.94
N SER A 8 51.46 -20.64 27.89
CA SER A 8 50.97 -20.69 26.49
C SER A 8 49.87 -21.74 26.31
N GLU A 9 50.00 -22.90 26.96
CA GLU A 9 49.05 -24.00 26.89
C GLU A 9 47.74 -23.65 27.61
N SER A 10 47.82 -23.06 28.80
CA SER A 10 46.67 -22.53 29.55
C SER A 10 45.90 -21.44 28.77
N GLN A 11 46.61 -20.52 28.11
CA GLN A 11 46.00 -19.49 27.25
C GLN A 11 45.29 -20.09 26.02
N LYS A 12 45.85 -21.14 25.42
CA LYS A 12 45.20 -21.86 24.31
C LYS A 12 43.93 -22.56 24.76
N HIS A 13 43.94 -23.23 25.91
CA HIS A 13 42.75 -23.86 26.47
C HIS A 13 41.66 -22.81 26.77
N ALA A 14 41.99 -21.69 27.42
CA ALA A 14 41.04 -20.61 27.69
C ALA A 14 40.40 -20.02 26.40
N SER A 15 41.20 -19.87 25.33
CA SER A 15 40.72 -19.40 24.03
C SER A 15 39.78 -20.40 23.35
N VAL A 16 40.10 -21.70 23.39
CA VAL A 16 39.24 -22.77 22.83
C VAL A 16 37.92 -22.87 23.57
N TRP A 17 37.91 -22.78 24.91
CA TRP A 17 36.68 -22.77 25.70
C TRP A 17 35.81 -21.54 25.42
N SER A 18 36.42 -20.38 25.20
CA SER A 18 35.70 -19.15 24.85
C SER A 18 35.05 -19.24 23.47
N ALA A 19 35.77 -19.78 22.47
CA ALA A 19 35.24 -20.01 21.13
C ALA A 19 34.10 -21.04 21.12
N ALA A 20 34.23 -22.13 21.88
CA ALA A 20 33.18 -23.13 22.02
C ALA A 20 31.92 -22.55 22.69
N ALA A 21 32.07 -21.75 23.76
CA ALA A 21 30.97 -21.08 24.42
C ALA A 21 30.24 -20.09 23.49
N ALA A 22 30.99 -19.30 22.71
CA ALA A 22 30.41 -18.39 21.72
C ALA A 22 29.65 -19.14 20.61
N ALA A 23 30.18 -20.26 20.13
CA ALA A 23 29.52 -21.10 19.13
C ALA A 23 28.22 -21.71 19.68
N ILE A 24 28.23 -22.20 20.93
CA ILE A 24 27.03 -22.72 21.60
C ILE A 24 25.99 -21.60 21.76
N LEU A 25 26.40 -20.41 22.21
CA LEU A 25 25.50 -19.26 22.34
C LEU A 25 24.89 -18.87 20.99
N ALA A 26 25.68 -18.85 19.92
CA ALA A 26 25.19 -18.55 18.57
C ALA A 26 24.16 -19.58 18.10
N VAL A 27 24.40 -20.87 18.34
CA VAL A 27 23.44 -21.94 18.00
C VAL A 27 22.15 -21.79 18.82
N ILE A 28 22.25 -21.48 20.11
CA ILE A 28 21.06 -21.25 20.96
C ILE A 28 20.26 -20.04 20.47
N CYS A 29 20.93 -18.91 20.19
CA CYS A 29 20.27 -17.72 19.66
C CYS A 29 19.60 -17.98 18.31
N LEU A 30 20.27 -18.71 17.42
CA LEU A 30 19.73 -19.08 16.12
C LEU A 30 18.52 -20.02 16.25
N ALA A 31 18.60 -21.03 17.13
CA ALA A 31 17.50 -21.93 17.40
C ALA A 31 16.30 -21.20 18.01
N TRP A 32 16.54 -20.28 18.94
CA TRP A 32 15.49 -19.42 19.50
C TRP A 32 14.86 -18.53 18.42
N TRP A 33 15.67 -17.88 17.58
CA TRP A 33 15.17 -17.02 16.51
C TRP A 33 14.33 -17.78 15.48
N LEU A 34 14.74 -19.00 15.12
CA LEU A 34 13.97 -19.86 14.20
C LEU A 34 12.68 -20.42 14.82
N ALA A 35 12.63 -20.59 16.14
CA ALA A 35 11.47 -21.12 16.85
C ALA A 35 10.50 -20.02 17.33
N TYR A 36 10.94 -18.77 17.37
CA TYR A 36 10.10 -17.65 17.75
C TYR A 36 9.09 -17.35 16.64
N ASP A 37 7.80 -17.48 16.96
CA ASP A 37 6.72 -17.06 16.08
C ASP A 37 6.34 -15.60 16.39
N PRO A 38 6.76 -14.63 15.56
CA PRO A 38 6.42 -13.22 15.78
C PRO A 38 4.95 -12.91 15.49
N THR A 39 4.19 -13.88 14.97
CA THR A 39 2.80 -13.72 14.52
C THR A 39 1.79 -14.48 15.38
N ALA A 40 2.23 -15.12 16.46
CA ALA A 40 1.36 -15.90 17.33
C ALA A 40 0.18 -15.09 17.90
N ASP A 41 0.38 -13.79 18.11
CA ASP A 41 -0.63 -12.86 18.61
C ASP A 41 -1.42 -12.16 17.48
N PHE A 42 -1.17 -12.50 16.22
CA PHE A 42 -1.90 -11.90 15.10
C PHE A 42 -3.30 -12.51 15.05
N ALA A 43 -4.30 -11.68 15.35
CA ALA A 43 -5.70 -12.04 15.15
C ALA A 43 -6.11 -11.76 13.70
N ILE A 44 -7.03 -12.57 13.17
CA ILE A 44 -7.69 -12.28 11.90
C ILE A 44 -8.48 -10.98 12.07
N HIS A 45 -8.24 -10.02 11.17
CA HIS A 45 -9.03 -8.80 11.11
C HIS A 45 -10.43 -9.13 10.58
N VAL A 46 -11.40 -9.27 11.50
CA VAL A 46 -12.82 -9.40 11.15
C VAL A 46 -13.41 -8.00 11.06
N PRO A 47 -14.16 -7.65 9.98
CA PRO A 47 -14.83 -6.36 9.88
C PRO A 47 -15.63 -6.04 11.15
N GLY A 48 -15.40 -4.86 11.75
CA GLY A 48 -16.08 -4.39 12.96
C GLY A 48 -15.43 -4.80 14.30
N MET A 49 -14.28 -5.50 14.30
CA MET A 49 -13.50 -5.82 15.50
C MET A 49 -12.31 -4.87 15.76
N ASP A 50 -12.16 -3.84 14.94
CA ASP A 50 -11.09 -2.82 14.98
C ASP A 50 -11.24 -1.78 16.10
N HIS A 51 -12.07 -2.06 17.11
CA HIS A 51 -12.40 -1.14 18.20
C HIS A 51 -12.74 0.27 17.69
N ALA A 52 -13.48 0.36 16.57
CA ALA A 52 -14.02 1.63 16.12
C ALA A 52 -14.74 2.33 17.30
N PRO A 53 -14.56 3.64 17.50
CA PRO A 53 -15.13 4.35 18.63
C PRO A 53 -16.63 4.07 18.71
N VAL A 54 -17.06 3.54 19.86
CA VAL A 54 -18.46 3.20 20.10
C VAL A 54 -19.24 4.51 20.14
N ILE A 55 -19.92 4.83 19.05
CA ILE A 55 -20.85 5.96 19.01
C ILE A 55 -22.06 5.58 19.88
N PRO A 56 -22.37 6.32 20.96
CA PRO A 56 -23.53 6.01 21.80
C PRO A 56 -24.81 6.00 20.96
N GLY A 57 -25.48 4.83 20.88
CA GLY A 57 -26.63 4.58 20.00
C GLY A 57 -26.35 3.68 18.79
N SER A 58 -25.09 3.36 18.50
CA SER A 58 -24.65 2.49 17.39
C SER A 58 -24.36 1.05 17.85
N ALA A 59 -25.06 0.55 18.86
CA ALA A 59 -24.83 -0.81 19.36
C ALA A 59 -25.25 -1.86 18.30
N GLY A 60 -24.28 -2.37 17.55
CA GLY A 60 -24.41 -3.60 16.76
C GLY A 60 -25.14 -3.48 15.42
N HIS A 61 -25.40 -2.28 14.92
CA HIS A 61 -25.85 -2.14 13.54
C HIS A 61 -24.61 -2.16 12.64
N ALA A 62 -24.33 -3.32 12.04
CA ALA A 62 -23.53 -3.38 10.83
C ALA A 62 -24.10 -2.32 9.89
N GLU A 63 -23.28 -1.32 9.56
CA GLU A 63 -23.70 -0.24 8.67
C GLU A 63 -24.20 -0.88 7.36
N VAL A 64 -25.47 -0.69 7.05
CA VAL A 64 -26.05 -1.23 5.83
C VAL A 64 -25.59 -0.34 4.70
N ILE A 65 -24.45 -0.67 4.09
CA ILE A 65 -23.92 0.05 2.94
C ILE A 65 -24.83 -0.22 1.74
N ARG A 66 -25.64 0.77 1.38
CA ARG A 66 -26.42 0.76 0.14
C ARG A 66 -25.61 1.43 -0.96
N ILE A 67 -24.89 0.63 -1.73
CA ILE A 67 -24.13 1.13 -2.88
C ILE A 67 -25.09 1.87 -3.82
N GLY A 68 -24.81 3.15 -4.08
CA GLY A 68 -25.62 4.01 -4.94
C GLY A 68 -26.81 4.70 -4.25
N GLU A 69 -26.94 4.63 -2.92
CA GLU A 69 -27.90 5.46 -2.18
C GLU A 69 -27.62 6.96 -2.36
N PHE A 70 -26.35 7.33 -2.35
CA PHE A 70 -25.87 8.66 -2.73
C PHE A 70 -25.38 8.60 -4.19
N PHE A 71 -26.21 9.13 -5.10
CA PHE A 71 -25.86 9.25 -6.51
C PHE A 71 -26.08 10.68 -6.97
N ASP A 72 -24.99 11.40 -7.14
CA ASP A 72 -24.99 12.75 -7.69
C ASP A 72 -24.68 12.70 -9.18
N SER A 73 -25.64 13.16 -9.99
CA SER A 73 -25.44 13.36 -11.42
C SER A 73 -25.09 14.82 -11.70
N PHE A 74 -24.03 15.04 -12.46
CA PHE A 74 -23.65 16.36 -12.97
C PHE A 74 -24.14 16.55 -14.41
N ASP A 75 -24.04 17.75 -14.95
CA ASP A 75 -24.41 18.12 -16.32
C ASP A 75 -23.37 17.71 -17.39
N GLY A 76 -22.53 16.72 -17.06
CA GLY A 76 -21.50 16.19 -17.93
C GLY A 76 -22.07 15.61 -19.22
N ARG A 77 -21.36 15.82 -20.33
CA ARG A 77 -21.70 15.25 -21.64
C ARG A 77 -20.88 14.00 -21.91
N GLU A 78 -21.41 13.07 -22.68
CA GLU A 78 -20.63 11.91 -23.10
C GLU A 78 -19.48 12.31 -24.02
N SER A 79 -18.29 11.80 -23.72
CA SER A 79 -17.12 11.96 -24.58
C SER A 79 -17.08 10.87 -25.64
N THR A 80 -16.64 11.24 -26.84
CA THR A 80 -16.36 10.29 -27.93
C THR A 80 -14.86 9.96 -28.02
N LEU A 81 -14.04 10.41 -27.06
CA LEU A 81 -12.61 10.14 -27.07
C LEU A 81 -12.37 8.64 -26.83
N PRO A 82 -11.56 7.98 -27.68
CA PRO A 82 -11.14 6.62 -27.42
C PRO A 82 -10.09 6.60 -26.31
N GLY A 83 -9.82 5.41 -25.77
CA GLY A 83 -8.69 5.18 -24.88
C GLY A 83 -9.05 4.28 -23.71
N SER A 84 -8.10 3.46 -23.28
CA SER A 84 -8.33 2.48 -22.21
C SER A 84 -7.13 2.36 -21.27
N TRP A 85 -7.37 2.69 -20.01
CA TRP A 85 -6.48 2.44 -18.88
C TRP A 85 -7.30 1.90 -17.70
N PRO A 86 -7.77 0.64 -17.78
CA PRO A 86 -8.91 0.17 -16.99
C PRO A 86 -8.58 -0.14 -15.52
N ARG A 87 -7.30 -0.12 -15.12
CA ARG A 87 -6.86 -0.55 -13.78
C ARG A 87 -5.47 -0.04 -13.43
N PHE A 88 -5.08 -0.22 -12.16
CA PHE A 88 -3.74 0.10 -11.69
C PHE A 88 -2.68 -0.58 -12.56
N ARG A 89 -1.74 0.23 -13.08
CA ARG A 89 -0.68 -0.17 -14.01
C ARG A 89 -1.18 -0.66 -15.38
N GLY A 90 -2.39 -0.27 -15.78
CA GLY A 90 -2.93 -0.51 -17.11
C GLY A 90 -3.42 -1.93 -17.35
N GLU A 91 -3.82 -2.21 -18.59
CA GLU A 91 -4.40 -3.50 -18.98
C GLU A 91 -3.47 -4.68 -18.67
N ASN A 92 -2.16 -4.53 -18.85
CA ASN A 92 -1.17 -5.59 -18.66
C ASN A 92 -0.46 -5.57 -17.30
N PHE A 93 -0.85 -4.70 -16.37
CA PHE A 93 -0.21 -4.51 -15.06
C PHE A 93 1.29 -4.14 -15.12
N ASP A 94 1.77 -3.65 -16.26
CA ASP A 94 3.18 -3.32 -16.52
C ASP A 94 3.45 -1.81 -16.49
N ASN A 95 2.41 -0.99 -16.38
CA ASN A 95 2.47 0.47 -16.43
C ASN A 95 2.96 1.00 -17.79
N ILE A 96 2.64 0.28 -18.89
CA ILE A 96 2.99 0.66 -20.25
C ILE A 96 1.71 0.97 -21.05
N ASN A 97 1.66 2.14 -21.68
CA ASN A 97 0.64 2.46 -22.68
C ASN A 97 1.10 1.93 -24.06
N THR A 98 0.25 1.12 -24.70
CA THR A 98 0.50 0.48 -25.99
C THR A 98 -0.18 1.20 -27.17
N GLU A 99 -0.98 2.23 -26.89
CA GLU A 99 -1.61 3.06 -27.91
C GLU A 99 -0.56 3.82 -28.71
N LYS A 100 -0.85 4.04 -30.00
CA LYS A 100 0.08 4.67 -30.95
C LYS A 100 -0.15 6.18 -31.06
N VAL A 101 -0.65 6.80 -30.01
CA VAL A 101 -0.89 8.25 -29.98
C VAL A 101 0.46 8.96 -29.91
N PRO A 102 0.76 9.92 -30.82
CA PRO A 102 2.01 10.66 -30.77
C PRO A 102 2.04 11.52 -29.51
N LEU A 103 3.05 11.31 -28.66
CA LEU A 103 3.31 12.16 -27.50
C LEU A 103 4.09 13.39 -27.92
N ALA A 104 3.87 14.51 -27.24
CA ALA A 104 4.67 15.71 -27.48
C ALA A 104 6.13 15.45 -27.08
N ASN A 105 7.06 15.81 -27.96
CA ASN A 105 8.50 15.68 -27.71
C ASN A 105 9.07 16.84 -26.87
N SER A 106 8.31 17.93 -26.73
CA SER A 106 8.67 19.09 -25.91
C SER A 106 7.41 19.84 -25.49
N TRP A 107 7.54 20.59 -24.39
CA TRP A 107 6.50 21.49 -23.88
C TRP A 107 7.02 22.93 -23.84
N PRO A 108 6.12 23.94 -23.87
CA PRO A 108 6.48 25.31 -23.55
C PRO A 108 7.09 25.45 -22.15
N ALA A 109 7.73 26.58 -21.85
CA ALA A 109 8.33 26.83 -20.53
C ALA A 109 7.32 26.72 -19.36
N GLY A 110 6.03 26.99 -19.62
CA GLY A 110 4.94 26.84 -18.66
C GLY A 110 4.31 25.45 -18.60
N GLY A 111 4.81 24.48 -19.38
CA GLY A 111 4.23 23.13 -19.46
C GLY A 111 3.04 23.02 -20.43
N PRO A 112 2.39 21.84 -20.48
CA PRO A 112 1.14 21.65 -21.22
C PRO A 112 0.00 22.47 -20.60
N GLU A 113 -0.98 22.82 -21.41
CA GLU A 113 -2.21 23.46 -20.94
C GLU A 113 -2.97 22.52 -20.00
N VAL A 114 -3.40 23.05 -18.85
CA VAL A 114 -4.28 22.32 -17.92
C VAL A 114 -5.71 22.52 -18.36
N LEU A 115 -6.34 21.47 -18.88
CA LEU A 115 -7.73 21.54 -19.36
C LEU A 115 -8.73 21.63 -18.21
N TRP A 116 -8.46 20.92 -17.11
CA TRP A 116 -9.29 20.94 -15.90
C TRP A 116 -8.51 20.40 -14.69
N SER A 117 -9.02 20.68 -13.50
CA SER A 117 -8.56 20.09 -12.25
C SER A 117 -9.71 19.94 -11.28
N VAL A 118 -9.60 18.99 -10.36
CA VAL A 118 -10.57 18.74 -9.30
C VAL A 118 -9.84 18.51 -7.98
N ALA A 119 -10.36 19.07 -6.90
CA ALA A 119 -9.88 18.77 -5.56
C ALA A 119 -10.43 17.41 -5.11
N LEU A 120 -9.60 16.64 -4.41
CA LEU A 120 -9.92 15.31 -3.90
C LEU A 120 -9.69 15.29 -2.39
N GLY A 121 -10.39 14.41 -1.68
CA GLY A 121 -10.12 14.17 -0.27
C GLY A 121 -8.83 13.38 -0.01
N GLU A 122 -8.49 13.23 1.27
CA GLU A 122 -7.36 12.41 1.69
C GLU A 122 -7.56 10.93 1.33
N GLY A 123 -6.51 10.31 0.79
CA GLY A 123 -6.57 8.92 0.32
C GLY A 123 -7.36 8.79 -0.98
N HIS A 124 -6.67 8.76 -2.12
CA HIS A 124 -7.28 8.55 -3.43
C HIS A 124 -6.56 7.44 -4.20
N ALA A 125 -7.32 6.73 -5.02
CA ALA A 125 -6.79 5.71 -5.92
C ALA A 125 -6.17 6.33 -7.17
N ALA A 126 -5.42 5.52 -7.92
CA ALA A 126 -5.01 5.91 -9.27
C ALA A 126 -6.26 6.01 -10.18
N PRO A 127 -6.36 7.03 -11.06
CA PRO A 127 -7.48 7.16 -11.97
C PRO A 127 -7.48 6.03 -13.00
N VAL A 128 -8.68 5.65 -13.42
CA VAL A 128 -8.95 4.69 -14.48
C VAL A 128 -9.61 5.43 -15.64
N VAL A 129 -9.19 5.14 -16.87
CA VAL A 129 -9.77 5.76 -18.07
C VAL A 129 -10.44 4.69 -18.93
N PHE A 130 -11.65 4.94 -19.38
CA PHE A 130 -12.33 4.08 -20.35
C PHE A 130 -13.35 4.86 -21.17
N ASP A 131 -13.20 4.84 -22.49
CA ASP A 131 -14.11 5.49 -23.45
C ASP A 131 -14.43 6.94 -23.06
N GLY A 132 -13.38 7.75 -22.93
CA GLY A 132 -13.50 9.19 -22.66
C GLY A 132 -14.02 9.54 -21.25
N ARG A 133 -14.08 8.57 -20.34
CA ARG A 133 -14.44 8.78 -18.93
C ARG A 133 -13.27 8.50 -18.01
N VAL A 134 -13.15 9.28 -16.94
CA VAL A 134 -12.17 9.10 -15.87
C VAL A 134 -12.91 8.69 -14.61
N TYR A 135 -12.61 7.49 -14.11
CA TYR A 135 -13.13 6.94 -12.87
C TYR A 135 -12.09 7.09 -11.78
N LEU A 136 -12.52 7.54 -10.61
CA LEU A 136 -11.62 7.81 -9.50
C LEU A 136 -12.32 7.49 -8.17
N LEU A 137 -11.60 6.83 -7.27
CA LEU A 137 -12.04 6.62 -5.90
C LEU A 137 -11.27 7.58 -4.99
N ASP A 138 -11.99 8.36 -4.18
CA ASP A 138 -11.45 9.22 -3.13
C ASP A 138 -12.36 9.17 -1.89
N TYR A 139 -11.97 9.90 -0.84
CA TYR A 139 -12.78 10.08 0.36
C TYR A 139 -13.53 11.41 0.32
N ASP A 140 -14.84 11.38 0.51
CA ASP A 140 -15.66 12.56 0.73
C ASP A 140 -15.69 12.87 2.23
N GLU A 141 -14.92 13.88 2.64
CA GLU A 141 -14.79 14.28 4.05
C GLU A 141 -16.09 14.87 4.64
N GLU A 142 -16.92 15.51 3.81
CA GLU A 142 -18.17 16.11 4.27
C GLU A 142 -19.19 15.02 4.63
N ASN A 143 -19.33 14.05 3.73
CA ASN A 143 -20.23 12.91 3.90
C ASN A 143 -19.61 11.75 4.71
N LYS A 144 -18.31 11.82 5.00
CA LYS A 144 -17.51 10.80 5.68
C LYS A 144 -17.61 9.43 5.02
N ALA A 145 -17.57 9.40 3.70
CA ALA A 145 -17.81 8.21 2.90
C ALA A 145 -16.81 8.09 1.74
N ASP A 146 -16.58 6.87 1.28
CA ASP A 146 -15.85 6.65 0.03
C ASP A 146 -16.71 7.07 -1.16
N ALA A 147 -16.12 7.83 -2.09
CA ALA A 147 -16.79 8.33 -3.29
C ALA A 147 -16.17 7.73 -4.56
N LEU A 148 -17.00 7.04 -5.36
CA LEU A 148 -16.63 6.65 -6.72
C LEU A 148 -17.11 7.74 -7.69
N ARG A 149 -16.18 8.53 -8.20
CA ARG A 149 -16.43 9.63 -9.14
C ARG A 149 -16.25 9.17 -10.58
N CYS A 150 -17.05 9.75 -11.48
CA CYS A 150 -16.93 9.57 -12.92
C CYS A 150 -16.95 10.95 -13.60
N PHE A 151 -15.82 11.34 -14.19
CA PHE A 151 -15.68 12.56 -14.98
C PHE A 151 -15.71 12.23 -16.47
N SER A 152 -16.25 13.13 -17.27
CA SER A 152 -16.18 13.04 -18.73
C SER A 152 -15.04 13.91 -19.27
N LEU A 153 -14.38 13.47 -20.32
CA LEU A 153 -13.36 14.22 -21.07
C LEU A 153 -13.95 15.04 -22.23
N ALA A 154 -15.27 15.24 -22.26
CA ALA A 154 -15.99 16.03 -23.28
C ALA A 154 -16.04 17.52 -22.94
#